data_AF-S4N121-F1
#
_entry.id   AF-S4N121-F1
#
_cell.length_a   1.000
_cell.length_b   1.000
_cell.length_c   1.000
_cell.angle_alpha   90.00
_cell.angle_beta   90.00
_cell.angle_gamma   90.00
#
_symmetry.space_group_name_H-M   'P 1'
#
loop_
_entity.id
_entity.type
_entity.pdbx_description
1 polymer ?
#
loop_
_entity_poly.entity_id
_entity_poly.type
_entity_poly.pdbx_seq_one_letter_code
_entity_poly.pdbx_strand_id
1 'polypeptide(L)'
;MNATQTGPHTGRSADPRNGDPRGGDPRIGWSATEAPHAPVLHHRRDGILPTVAAALSVRGATLTGTAARGDTPPALHPLVQDFLDTLTSAQRDRFTGRCAETILISRHIAAADAARSKRAARKPMTNGEARKALKQAKLTARRIREDGDPLHGSFATPCRACTALSAHFGVRIVDPAATTG
;
A
#
# COMPACT_ATOMS: atom_id res chain seq x y z
N MET A 1 -50.34 -15.21 -71.93
CA MET A 1 -51.41 -14.22 -72.23
C MET A 1 -51.78 -13.55 -70.91
N ASN A 2 -51.87 -12.25 -70.70
CA ASN A 2 -51.38 -11.07 -71.41
C ASN A 2 -51.31 -9.96 -70.35
N ALA A 3 -50.41 -9.01 -70.60
CA ALA A 3 -50.11 -7.86 -69.75
C ALA A 3 -51.24 -6.81 -69.67
N THR A 4 -51.20 -5.97 -68.63
CA THR A 4 -51.49 -4.51 -68.65
C THR A 4 -50.86 -3.89 -67.39
N GLN A 5 -49.78 -3.08 -67.45
CA GLN A 5 -49.73 -1.58 -67.51
C GLN A 5 -50.61 -0.87 -66.46
N THR A 6 -50.28 0.22 -65.72
CA THR A 6 -49.21 1.25 -65.68
C THR A 6 -49.37 2.08 -64.38
N GLY A 7 -48.28 2.65 -63.82
CA GLY A 7 -48.34 3.90 -63.05
C GLY A 7 -47.62 3.95 -61.69
N PRO A 8 -46.61 4.83 -61.47
CA PRO A 8 -45.85 4.93 -60.23
C PRO A 8 -46.23 6.16 -59.38
N HIS A 9 -46.38 6.01 -58.06
CA HIS A 9 -46.30 7.12 -57.11
C HIS A 9 -45.43 6.73 -55.91
N THR A 10 -44.26 7.33 -55.86
CA THR A 10 -43.24 7.24 -54.82
C THR A 10 -43.79 7.63 -53.46
N GLY A 11 -43.71 6.71 -52.50
CA GLY A 11 -43.99 6.98 -51.09
C GLY A 11 -42.91 7.86 -50.45
N ARG A 12 -43.35 8.80 -49.61
CA ARG A 12 -42.48 9.45 -48.61
C ARG A 12 -43.29 9.79 -47.36
N SER A 13 -42.65 9.50 -46.22
CA SER A 13 -42.83 10.13 -44.90
C SER A 13 -44.11 9.74 -44.12
N ALA A 14 -44.11 9.46 -42.81
CA ALA A 14 -43.09 9.42 -41.77
C ALA A 14 -43.67 8.64 -40.57
N ASP A 15 -42.86 7.85 -39.86
CA ASP A 15 -43.18 7.27 -38.53
C ASP A 15 -42.41 8.08 -37.47
N PRO A 16 -43.07 8.74 -36.49
CA PRO A 16 -42.39 9.52 -35.46
C PRO A 16 -42.08 8.66 -34.25
N ARG A 17 -40.88 8.09 -34.20
CA ARG A 17 -40.24 7.63 -32.96
C ARG A 17 -38.90 8.32 -32.80
N ASN A 18 -38.94 9.61 -32.46
CA ASN A 18 -37.75 10.41 -32.13
C ASN A 18 -37.76 10.70 -30.62
N GLY A 19 -36.96 9.96 -29.87
CA GLY A 19 -36.67 10.25 -28.46
C GLY A 19 -35.69 11.41 -28.31
N ASP A 20 -35.88 12.19 -27.25
CA ASP A 20 -35.15 13.40 -26.88
C ASP A 20 -33.61 13.19 -26.80
N PRO A 21 -32.77 14.01 -27.48
CA PRO A 21 -31.31 13.87 -27.50
C PRO A 21 -30.60 14.31 -26.21
N ARG A 22 -31.32 14.67 -25.15
CA ARG A 22 -30.73 15.15 -23.88
C ARG A 22 -30.21 14.05 -22.96
N GLY A 23 -30.33 12.78 -23.34
CA GLY A 23 -29.84 11.61 -22.58
C GLY A 23 -28.51 11.06 -23.11
N GLY A 24 -27.48 11.89 -23.26
CA GLY A 24 -26.14 11.42 -23.61
C GLY A 24 -25.51 10.59 -22.49
N ASP A 25 -24.71 9.57 -22.84
CA ASP A 25 -23.88 8.84 -21.87
C ASP A 25 -22.94 9.82 -21.15
N PRO A 26 -23.03 9.97 -19.82
CA PRO A 26 -22.25 10.96 -19.07
C PRO A 26 -20.73 10.73 -19.18
N ARG A 27 -20.29 9.56 -19.68
CA ARG A 27 -18.88 9.25 -19.91
C ARG A 27 -18.31 9.86 -21.19
N ILE A 28 -19.15 10.40 -22.09
CA ILE A 28 -18.70 11.05 -23.33
C ILE A 28 -17.85 12.30 -23.03
N GLY A 29 -18.04 12.95 -21.88
CA GLY A 29 -17.21 14.08 -21.42
C GLY A 29 -15.95 13.71 -20.65
N TRP A 30 -15.72 12.43 -20.35
CA TRP A 30 -14.52 11.97 -19.61
C TRP A 30 -13.28 11.80 -20.50
N SER A 31 -13.45 11.86 -21.82
CA SER A 31 -12.34 11.95 -22.76
C SER A 31 -11.81 13.38 -22.81
N ALA A 32 -11.18 13.84 -21.71
CA ALA A 32 -10.39 15.06 -21.75
C ALA A 32 -9.26 14.84 -22.78
N THR A 33 -9.38 15.48 -23.95
CA THR A 33 -8.31 15.57 -24.95
C THR A 33 -7.16 16.48 -24.45
N GLU A 34 -7.37 17.13 -23.31
CA GLU A 34 -6.38 17.91 -22.62
C GLU A 34 -5.47 16.99 -21.81
N ALA A 35 -4.24 16.81 -22.31
CA ALA A 35 -3.21 16.12 -21.56
C ALA A 35 -3.02 16.85 -20.23
N PRO A 36 -3.22 16.20 -19.07
CA PRO A 36 -2.97 16.81 -17.77
C PRO A 36 -1.55 17.38 -17.76
N HIS A 37 -1.41 18.67 -17.43
CA HIS A 37 -0.09 19.29 -17.34
C HIS A 37 0.73 18.57 -16.27
N ALA A 38 1.77 17.85 -16.71
CA ALA A 38 2.69 17.21 -15.78
C ALA A 38 3.39 18.33 -14.98
N PRO A 39 3.31 18.32 -13.63
CA PRO A 39 3.95 19.35 -12.83
C PRO A 39 5.46 19.38 -13.11
N VAL A 40 6.00 20.59 -13.24
CA VAL A 40 7.42 20.79 -13.51
C VAL A 40 8.25 20.24 -12.34
N LEU A 41 9.11 19.26 -12.63
CA LEU A 41 10.09 18.74 -11.67
C LEU A 41 11.20 19.78 -11.50
N HIS A 42 11.10 20.60 -10.46
CA HIS A 42 12.12 21.60 -10.11
C HIS A 42 13.45 20.96 -9.68
N HIS A 43 13.42 19.71 -9.22
CA HIS A 43 14.59 18.93 -8.85
C HIS A 43 14.48 17.51 -9.41
N ARG A 44 15.62 16.86 -9.71
CA ARG A 44 15.61 15.41 -9.87
C ARG A 44 15.13 14.83 -8.54
N ARG A 45 14.00 14.12 -8.54
CA ARG A 45 13.71 13.22 -7.43
C ARG A 45 14.85 12.22 -7.41
N ASP A 46 15.64 12.23 -6.35
CA ASP A 46 16.53 11.14 -6.02
C ASP A 46 15.68 9.92 -5.70
N GLY A 47 15.14 9.28 -6.75
CA GLY A 47 14.34 8.06 -6.66
C GLY A 47 15.10 6.89 -6.03
N ILE A 48 16.36 7.11 -5.66
CA ILE A 48 17.28 6.20 -5.01
C ILE A 48 17.10 6.22 -3.48
N LEU A 49 16.84 7.38 -2.85
CA LEU A 49 16.78 7.46 -1.39
C LEU A 49 15.51 6.76 -0.86
N PRO A 50 15.60 5.84 0.12
CA PRO A 50 14.43 5.29 0.79
C PRO A 50 13.57 6.42 1.38
N THR A 51 12.25 6.26 1.43
CA THR A 51 11.34 7.31 1.92
C THR A 51 11.31 7.40 3.45
N VAL A 52 11.62 6.29 4.11
CA VAL A 52 11.52 6.09 5.55
C VAL A 52 12.60 5.10 6.01
N ALA A 53 13.23 5.40 7.15
CA ALA A 53 13.94 4.43 7.97
C ALA A 53 13.16 4.16 9.25
N ALA A 54 13.28 2.95 9.78
CA ALA A 54 12.69 2.56 11.05
C ALA A 54 13.73 1.93 11.98
N ALA A 55 13.42 1.98 13.27
CA ALA A 55 14.14 1.29 14.33
C ALA A 55 13.13 0.51 15.19
N LEU A 56 13.42 -0.77 15.43
CA LEU A 56 12.68 -1.67 16.29
C LEU A 56 13.57 -2.05 17.47
N SER A 57 13.18 -1.67 18.68
CA SER A 57 13.87 -2.03 19.92
C SER A 57 13.08 -3.11 20.66
N VAL A 58 13.70 -4.23 20.99
CA VAL A 58 13.12 -5.33 21.76
C VAL A 58 14.07 -5.71 22.89
N ARG A 59 13.66 -5.46 24.15
CA ARG A 59 14.44 -5.79 25.36
C ARG A 59 15.91 -5.36 25.32
N GLY A 60 16.19 -4.18 24.77
CA GLY A 60 17.54 -3.61 24.67
C GLY A 60 18.30 -3.94 23.37
N ALA A 61 17.86 -4.91 22.58
CA ALA A 61 18.37 -5.12 21.22
C ALA A 61 17.65 -4.19 20.24
N THR A 62 18.38 -3.57 19.31
CA THR A 62 17.81 -2.66 18.30
C THR A 62 18.13 -3.15 16.90
N LEU A 63 17.10 -3.26 16.07
CA LEU A 63 17.19 -3.52 14.64
C LEU A 63 16.81 -2.24 13.91
N THR A 64 17.60 -1.84 12.92
CA THR A 64 17.31 -0.70 12.06
C THR A 64 17.25 -1.12 10.61
N GLY A 65 16.49 -0.38 9.81
CA GLY A 65 16.38 -0.66 8.38
C GLY A 65 15.56 0.37 7.64
N THR A 66 15.62 0.31 6.32
CA THR A 66 14.87 1.17 5.41
C THR A 66 13.79 0.37 4.70
N ALA A 67 12.82 1.06 4.13
CA ALA A 67 11.80 0.43 3.30
C ALA A 67 12.46 -0.28 2.09
N ALA A 68 11.93 -1.44 1.72
CA ALA A 68 12.40 -2.16 0.54
C ALA A 68 12.13 -1.34 -0.74
N ARG A 69 13.12 -1.34 -1.64
CA ARG A 69 13.07 -0.73 -2.97
C ARG A 69 13.13 -1.84 -4.02
N GLY A 70 12.41 -1.67 -5.12
CA GLY A 70 12.37 -2.63 -6.23
C GLY A 70 11.03 -3.37 -6.36
N ASP A 71 10.87 -4.05 -7.49
CA ASP A 71 9.61 -4.70 -7.87
C ASP A 71 9.40 -6.04 -7.15
N THR A 72 10.48 -6.69 -6.71
CA THR A 72 10.40 -7.94 -5.93
C THR A 72 9.94 -7.66 -4.51
N PRO A 73 8.85 -8.30 -4.02
CA PRO A 73 8.45 -8.19 -2.62
C PRO A 73 9.54 -8.72 -1.68
N PRO A 74 9.75 -8.12 -0.49
CA PRO A 74 10.66 -8.66 0.49
C PRO A 74 10.18 -10.03 0.99
N ALA A 75 11.10 -10.95 1.25
CA ALA A 75 10.77 -12.23 1.88
C ALA A 75 10.35 -11.98 3.34
N LEU A 76 9.05 -12.07 3.62
CA LEU A 76 8.47 -11.89 4.95
C LEU A 76 8.28 -13.24 5.65
N HIS A 77 8.28 -13.21 6.98
CA HIS A 77 7.95 -14.35 7.81
C HIS A 77 6.47 -14.75 7.58
N PRO A 78 6.13 -16.05 7.52
CA PRO A 78 4.77 -16.51 7.21
C PRO A 78 3.68 -15.83 8.05
N LEU A 79 3.84 -15.76 9.38
CA LEU A 79 2.86 -15.07 10.24
C LEU A 79 2.63 -13.60 9.91
N VAL A 80 3.64 -12.90 9.40
CA VAL A 80 3.50 -11.50 8.97
C VAL A 80 2.80 -11.46 7.62
N GLN A 81 3.18 -12.34 6.69
CA GLN A 81 2.54 -12.46 5.38
C GLN A 81 1.05 -12.80 5.52
N ASP A 82 0.71 -13.83 6.30
CA ASP A 82 -0.67 -14.24 6.60
C ASP A 82 -1.49 -13.06 7.14
N PHE A 83 -0.93 -12.29 8.07
CA PHE A 83 -1.62 -11.10 8.59
C PHE A 83 -1.88 -10.07 7.48
N LEU A 84 -0.87 -9.75 6.67
CA LEU A 84 -1.02 -8.78 5.59
C LEU A 84 -2.05 -9.23 4.54
N ASP A 85 -2.11 -10.53 4.25
CA ASP A 85 -3.07 -11.09 3.31
C ASP A 85 -4.51 -11.01 3.80
N THR A 86 -4.72 -10.95 5.13
CA THR A 86 -6.06 -10.74 5.72
C THR A 86 -6.52 -9.28 5.74
N LEU A 87 -5.64 -8.31 5.47
CA LEU A 87 -5.99 -6.89 5.54
C LEU A 87 -7.06 -6.54 4.50
N THR A 88 -8.05 -5.75 4.88
CA THR A 88 -9.02 -5.21 3.92
C THR A 88 -8.43 -4.05 3.12
N SER A 89 -9.02 -3.69 1.99
CA SER A 89 -8.57 -2.56 1.16
C SER A 89 -8.46 -1.24 1.94
N ALA A 90 -9.32 -1.03 2.96
CA ALA A 90 -9.28 0.15 3.81
C ALA A 90 -8.02 0.25 4.71
N GLN A 91 -7.33 -0.87 4.92
CA GLN A 91 -6.12 -0.99 5.74
C GLN A 91 -4.85 -1.12 4.89
N ARG A 92 -4.98 -1.32 3.57
CA ARG A 92 -3.85 -1.45 2.65
C ARG A 92 -3.46 -0.08 2.07
N ASP A 93 -2.16 0.13 1.97
CA ASP A 93 -1.56 1.21 1.19
C ASP A 93 -0.87 0.63 -0.06
N ARG A 94 -0.48 1.47 -1.03
CA ARG A 94 0.21 1.05 -2.27
C ARG A 94 1.48 0.26 -1.98
N PHE A 95 2.15 0.53 -0.86
CA PHE A 95 3.42 -0.09 -0.49
C PHE A 95 3.30 -1.13 0.64
N THR A 96 2.09 -1.68 0.85
CA THR A 96 1.85 -2.72 1.87
C THR A 96 2.86 -3.85 1.74
N GLY A 97 3.47 -4.24 2.88
CA GLY A 97 4.48 -5.31 2.92
C GLY A 97 5.92 -4.86 2.67
N ARG A 98 6.16 -3.63 2.18
CA ARG A 98 7.52 -3.13 1.85
C ARG A 98 8.07 -2.12 2.85
N CYS A 99 7.24 -1.67 3.79
CA CYS A 99 7.59 -0.71 4.82
C CYS A 99 8.74 -1.23 5.70
N ALA A 100 9.59 -0.32 6.19
CA ALA A 100 10.71 -0.66 7.05
C ALA A 100 10.22 -1.37 8.32
N GLU A 101 9.10 -0.89 8.87
CA GLU A 101 8.40 -1.42 10.04
C GLU A 101 8.04 -2.90 9.87
N THR A 102 7.39 -3.24 8.75
CA THR A 102 7.03 -4.62 8.42
C THR A 102 8.26 -5.51 8.32
N ILE A 103 9.30 -5.04 7.63
CA ILE A 103 10.53 -5.79 7.43
C ILE A 103 11.22 -6.06 8.78
N LEU A 104 11.30 -5.08 9.67
CA LEU A 104 11.93 -5.23 10.98
C LEU A 104 11.14 -6.18 11.89
N ILE A 105 9.81 -6.06 11.95
CA ILE A 105 8.96 -6.98 12.70
C ILE A 105 9.15 -8.41 12.18
N SER A 106 9.11 -8.59 10.85
CA SER A 106 9.31 -9.88 10.20
C SER A 106 10.68 -10.48 10.51
N ARG A 107 11.75 -9.69 10.39
CA ARG A 107 13.12 -10.14 10.71
C ARG A 107 13.27 -10.56 12.16
N HIS A 108 12.69 -9.81 13.10
CA HIS A 108 12.73 -10.17 14.52
C HIS A 108 11.99 -11.49 14.80
N ILE A 109 10.79 -11.67 14.20
CA ILE A 109 10.04 -12.91 14.33
C ILE A 109 10.82 -14.08 13.73
N ALA A 110 11.39 -13.93 12.54
CA ALA A 110 12.19 -14.97 11.88
C ALA A 110 13.43 -15.36 12.71
N ALA A 111 14.12 -14.38 13.31
CA ALA A 111 15.25 -14.66 14.20
C ALA A 111 14.80 -15.41 15.46
N ALA A 112 13.66 -15.02 16.05
CA ALA A 112 13.09 -15.72 17.20
C ALA A 112 12.62 -17.14 16.84
N ASP A 113 12.07 -17.33 15.64
CA ASP A 113 11.67 -18.65 15.13
C ASP A 113 12.88 -19.58 14.97
N ALA A 114 13.94 -19.09 14.30
CA ALA A 114 15.18 -19.82 14.10
C ALA A 114 15.89 -20.19 15.43
N ALA A 115 15.70 -19.39 16.48
CA ALA A 115 16.25 -19.64 17.81
C ALA A 115 15.43 -20.64 18.65
N ARG A 116 14.28 -21.13 18.17
CA ARG A 116 13.45 -22.10 18.91
C ARG A 116 14.17 -23.45 19.05
N SER A 117 13.88 -24.16 20.13
CA SER A 117 14.47 -25.49 20.38
C SER A 117 14.07 -26.50 19.29
N LYS A 118 14.88 -27.54 19.08
CA LYS A 118 14.59 -28.60 18.10
C LYS A 118 13.20 -29.23 18.25
N ARG A 119 12.67 -29.31 19.48
CA ARG A 119 11.32 -29.82 19.74
C ARG A 119 10.25 -28.82 19.29
N ALA A 120 10.43 -27.54 19.63
CA ALA A 120 9.48 -26.48 19.27
C ALA A 120 9.47 -26.20 17.75
N ALA A 121 10.63 -26.23 17.11
CA ALA A 121 10.79 -26.02 15.66
C ALA A 121 10.10 -27.08 14.79
N ARG A 122 9.65 -28.22 15.36
CA ARG A 122 8.84 -29.21 14.63
C ARG A 122 7.47 -28.69 14.22
N LYS A 123 6.99 -27.63 14.89
CA LYS A 123 5.70 -26.99 14.57
C LYS A 123 5.95 -25.57 14.08
N PRO A 124 5.17 -25.07 13.11
CA PRO A 124 5.19 -23.66 12.73
C PRO A 124 5.04 -22.77 13.96
N MET A 125 5.74 -21.64 13.96
CA MET A 125 5.61 -20.63 15.03
C MET A 125 4.17 -20.12 15.07
N THR A 126 3.63 -19.95 16.28
CA THR A 126 2.28 -19.44 16.51
C THR A 126 2.27 -17.93 16.70
N ASN A 127 1.12 -17.29 16.47
CA ASN A 127 0.94 -15.87 16.78
C ASN A 127 1.22 -15.52 18.26
N GLY A 128 0.92 -16.44 19.19
CA GLY A 128 1.22 -16.26 20.62
C GLY A 128 2.72 -16.24 20.90
N GLU A 129 3.49 -17.13 20.27
CA GLU A 129 4.95 -17.12 20.35
C GLU A 129 5.53 -15.85 19.74
N ALA A 130 5.01 -15.38 18.60
CA ALA A 130 5.46 -14.16 17.94
C ALA A 130 5.23 -12.92 18.83
N ARG A 131 4.04 -12.80 19.44
CA ARG A 131 3.76 -11.74 20.44
C ARG A 131 4.69 -11.82 21.64
N LYS A 132 5.00 -13.03 22.13
CA LYS A 132 5.95 -13.21 23.23
C LYS A 132 7.37 -12.76 22.84
N ALA A 133 7.80 -13.04 21.61
CA ALA A 133 9.08 -12.61 21.07
C ALA A 133 9.18 -11.08 20.94
N LEU A 134 8.07 -10.42 20.63
CA LEU A 134 7.95 -8.95 20.52
C LEU A 134 7.49 -8.27 21.82
N LYS A 135 7.48 -8.97 22.95
CA LYS A 135 7.04 -8.41 24.23
C LYS A 135 7.89 -7.17 24.59
N GLN A 136 7.19 -6.07 24.90
CA GLN A 136 7.78 -4.75 25.19
C GLN A 136 8.54 -4.13 24.01
N ALA A 137 8.28 -4.57 22.77
CA ALA A 137 8.86 -3.95 21.59
C ALA A 137 8.40 -2.50 21.43
N LYS A 138 9.33 -1.64 21.02
CA LYS A 138 9.09 -0.25 20.64
C LYS A 138 9.55 -0.06 19.20
N LEU A 139 8.75 0.64 18.40
CA LEU A 139 9.02 0.92 17.00
C LEU A 139 8.97 2.42 16.78
N THR A 140 9.92 2.97 16.05
CA THR A 140 9.89 4.35 15.59
C THR A 140 10.33 4.41 14.13
N ALA A 141 9.84 5.41 13.40
CA ALA A 141 10.18 5.62 12.00
C ALA A 141 10.45 7.10 11.75
N ARG A 142 11.40 7.38 10.85
CA ARG A 142 11.80 8.73 10.48
C ARG A 142 11.81 8.90 8.96
N ARG A 143 11.41 10.08 8.51
CA ARG A 143 11.46 10.44 7.09
C ARG A 143 12.92 10.60 6.66
N ILE A 144 13.26 10.01 5.52
CA ILE A 144 14.52 10.28 4.83
C ILE A 144 14.19 11.18 3.65
N ARG A 145 14.86 12.32 3.58
CA ARG A 145 14.71 13.36 2.56
C ARG A 145 16.08 13.86 2.14
N GLU A 146 16.13 14.66 1.10
CA GLU A 146 17.33 15.38 0.66
C GLU A 146 17.88 16.31 1.75
N ASP A 147 19.17 16.63 1.64
CA ASP A 147 19.82 17.58 2.53
C ASP A 147 19.13 18.95 2.42
N GLY A 148 18.77 19.52 3.57
CA GLY A 148 18.05 20.79 3.66
C GLY A 148 16.52 20.68 3.69
N ASP A 149 15.93 19.51 3.45
CA ASP A 149 14.49 19.32 3.65
C ASP A 149 14.17 19.37 5.17
N PRO A 150 13.32 20.31 5.63
CA PRO A 150 12.96 20.44 7.05
C PRO A 150 12.24 19.21 7.62
N LEU A 151 11.65 18.37 6.78
CA LEU A 151 11.01 17.13 7.18
C LEU A 151 12.00 15.98 7.33
N HIS A 152 13.26 16.11 6.90
CA HIS A 152 14.28 15.08 7.12
C HIS A 152 14.39 14.75 8.61
N GLY A 153 14.43 13.47 8.94
CA GLY A 153 14.57 13.00 10.32
C GLY A 153 13.31 13.17 11.18
N SER A 154 12.27 13.89 10.72
CA SER A 154 11.00 13.99 11.46
C SER A 154 10.32 12.62 11.58
N PHE A 155 9.52 12.44 12.64
CA PHE A 155 8.77 11.21 12.85
C PHE A 155 7.84 10.91 11.65
N ALA A 156 7.97 9.71 11.11
CA ALA A 156 7.11 9.20 10.06
C ALA A 156 6.02 8.34 10.69
N THR A 157 4.76 8.80 10.64
CA THR A 157 3.61 8.00 11.06
C THR A 157 3.56 6.72 10.23
N PRO A 158 3.54 5.53 10.87
CA PRO A 158 3.44 4.27 10.14
C PRO A 158 2.18 4.22 9.28
N CYS A 159 2.26 3.57 8.11
CA CYS A 159 1.09 3.42 7.25
C CYS A 159 -0.03 2.60 7.93
N ARG A 160 -1.23 2.59 7.35
CA ARG A 160 -2.40 1.88 7.90
C ARG A 160 -2.10 0.41 8.19
N ALA A 161 -1.47 -0.28 7.24
CA ALA A 161 -1.09 -1.69 7.38
C ALA A 161 -0.06 -1.90 8.50
N CYS A 162 0.96 -1.04 8.60
CA CYS A 162 1.98 -1.14 9.64
C CYS A 162 1.44 -0.82 11.03
N THR A 163 0.49 0.11 11.12
CA THR A 163 -0.23 0.41 12.37
C THR A 163 -1.02 -0.81 12.84
N ALA A 164 -1.79 -1.43 11.92
CA ALA A 164 -2.54 -2.64 12.22
C ALA A 164 -1.62 -3.82 12.60
N LEU A 165 -0.53 -4.02 11.86
CA LEU A 165 0.49 -5.06 12.13
C LEU A 165 1.14 -4.88 13.50
N SER A 166 1.52 -3.64 13.84
CA SER A 166 2.14 -3.31 15.12
C SER A 166 1.16 -3.62 16.26
N ALA A 167 -0.11 -3.23 16.13
CA ALA A 167 -1.15 -3.55 17.10
C ALA A 167 -1.36 -5.07 17.25
N HIS A 168 -1.44 -5.80 16.14
CA HIS A 168 -1.64 -7.26 16.14
C HIS A 168 -0.55 -8.02 16.90
N PHE A 169 0.70 -7.59 16.77
CA PHE A 169 1.84 -8.21 17.46
C PHE A 169 2.20 -7.56 18.80
N GLY A 170 1.50 -6.51 19.22
CA GLY A 170 1.76 -5.80 20.48
C GLY A 170 3.02 -4.93 20.49
N VAL A 171 3.44 -4.45 19.31
CA VAL A 171 4.56 -3.53 19.14
C VAL A 171 4.06 -2.11 19.34
N ARG A 172 4.71 -1.35 20.25
CA ARG A 172 4.32 0.02 20.53
C ARG A 172 5.03 0.99 19.59
N ILE A 173 4.27 1.81 18.87
CA ILE A 173 4.82 2.90 18.08
C ILE A 173 5.18 4.06 19.02
N VAL A 174 6.37 4.62 18.86
CA VAL A 174 6.90 5.72 19.69
C VAL A 174 7.37 6.84 18.78
N ASP A 175 6.87 8.04 19.03
CA ASP A 175 7.49 9.27 18.56
C ASP A 175 8.44 9.79 19.66
N PRO A 176 9.76 9.67 19.48
CA PRO A 176 10.73 10.12 20.49
C PRO A 176 10.68 11.64 20.70
N ALA A 177 10.24 12.44 19.72
CA ALA A 177 10.12 13.89 19.88
C ALA A 177 8.91 14.29 20.73
N ALA A 178 7.85 13.46 20.75
CA ALA A 178 6.65 13.69 21.56
C ALA A 178 6.83 13.36 23.05
N THR A 179 7.94 12.72 23.45
CA THR A 179 8.17 12.26 24.85
C THR A 179 8.77 13.34 25.76
N THR A 180 8.67 14.63 25.39
CA THR A 180 9.18 15.76 26.20
C THR A 180 8.06 16.46 26.98
N GLY A 181 7.09 15.70 27.51
CA GLY A 181 5.96 16.22 28.31
C GLY A 181 5.86 15.54 29.66
#